data_AF-A0A095A587-F1
#
_entry.id   AF-A0A095A587-F1
#
_cell.length_a   1.000
_cell.length_b   1.000
_cell.length_c   1.000
_cell.angle_alpha   90.00
_cell.angle_beta   90.00
_cell.angle_gamma   90.00
#
_symmetry.space_group_name_H-M   'P 1'
#
loop_
_entity.id
_entity.type
_entity.pdbx_description
1 polymer ?
#
loop_
_entity_poly.entity_id
_entity_poly.type
_entity_poly.pdbx_seq_one_letter_code
_entity_poly.pdbx_strand_id
1 'polypeptide(L)'
;MYYEIDLNSLKDNNKNCSNKKQIQREKCLYSLDNLQYIYARLCIIDFDGVLNAINKQQLIMSLTSIELCFTIRHAIDITIKDLFGEFSGLPILHYDLLFCHPDMNDNNDVNHQHQLTNSTNASSISWSILLAVPYNNVEKIIAALSFMTNELGGLELINKLFEPMHLNNNSFKFYVDVISVSDSLFNLPCIPMYKS
;
A
#
# COMPACT_ATOMS: atom_id res chain seq x y z
N MET A 1 -21.40 -25.71 1.03
CA MET A 1 -22.21 -25.34 -0.15
C MET A 1 -21.38 -24.35 -0.95
N TYR A 2 -20.80 -24.79 -2.06
CA TYR A 2 -20.09 -23.92 -2.99
C TYR A 2 -21.07 -23.54 -4.09
N TYR A 3 -21.25 -22.25 -4.34
CA TYR A 3 -21.94 -21.76 -5.53
C TYR A 3 -20.87 -21.52 -6.61
N GLU A 4 -20.78 -22.42 -7.58
CA GLU A 4 -20.11 -22.14 -8.84
C GLU A 4 -21.08 -21.38 -9.74
N ILE A 5 -20.72 -20.14 -10.09
CA ILE A 5 -21.41 -19.41 -11.15
C ILE A 5 -20.79 -19.88 -12.47
N ASP A 6 -21.50 -20.75 -13.18
CA ASP A 6 -21.12 -21.24 -14.49
C ASP A 6 -21.36 -20.15 -15.55
N LEU A 7 -20.31 -19.39 -15.86
CA LEU A 7 -20.31 -18.35 -16.91
C LEU A 7 -20.24 -18.93 -18.34
N ASN A 8 -20.42 -20.25 -18.52
CA ASN A 8 -20.41 -20.87 -19.85
C ASN A 8 -21.72 -20.72 -20.65
N SER A 9 -22.72 -19.99 -20.16
CA SER A 9 -24.01 -19.85 -20.86
C SER A 9 -24.04 -18.78 -21.97
N LEU A 10 -22.92 -18.15 -22.31
CA LEU A 10 -22.80 -17.32 -23.52
C LEU A 10 -22.00 -18.05 -24.60
N LYS A 11 -22.58 -19.14 -25.11
CA LYS A 11 -22.18 -19.72 -26.40
C LYS A 11 -23.10 -19.20 -27.48
N ASP A 12 -22.66 -18.13 -28.15
CA ASP A 12 -23.09 -17.85 -29.51
C ASP A 12 -21.93 -17.96 -30.48
N ASN A 13 -21.94 -19.09 -31.17
CA ASN A 13 -21.64 -19.30 -32.58
C ASN A 13 -20.66 -18.31 -33.25
N ASN A 14 -19.40 -18.75 -33.43
CA ASN A 14 -18.78 -18.59 -34.74
C ASN A 14 -17.75 -19.68 -35.03
N LYS A 15 -17.93 -20.29 -36.21
CA LYS A 15 -17.10 -21.33 -36.80
C LYS A 15 -15.77 -20.76 -37.30
N ASN A 16 -14.78 -21.65 -37.32
CA ASN A 16 -13.58 -21.69 -38.16
C ASN A 16 -12.25 -21.20 -37.57
N CYS A 17 -11.24 -21.95 -38.02
CA CYS A 17 -9.79 -21.83 -37.88
C CYS A 17 -9.16 -22.48 -36.64
N SER A 18 -8.80 -23.75 -36.88
CA SER A 18 -7.78 -24.53 -36.19
C SER A 18 -6.44 -23.78 -36.13
N ASN A 19 -6.14 -23.23 -34.96
CA ASN A 19 -4.80 -23.15 -34.35
C ASN A 19 -4.95 -22.57 -32.95
N LYS A 20 -5.58 -23.34 -32.05
CA LYS A 20 -5.53 -23.02 -30.62
C LYS A 20 -4.18 -23.48 -30.06
N LYS A 21 -3.16 -22.62 -30.20
CA LYS A 21 -2.13 -22.55 -29.16
C LYS A 21 -2.89 -22.25 -27.88
N GLN A 22 -3.09 -23.26 -27.06
CA GLN A 22 -3.64 -23.15 -25.74
C GLN A 22 -2.64 -22.30 -24.97
N ILE A 23 -2.86 -20.98 -24.95
CA ILE A 23 -2.26 -20.11 -23.96
C ILE A 23 -2.86 -20.61 -22.65
N GLN A 24 -2.17 -21.56 -22.02
CA GLN A 24 -2.31 -21.78 -20.59
C GLN A 24 -1.94 -20.44 -19.97
N ARG A 25 -2.95 -19.60 -19.72
CA ARG A 25 -2.83 -18.57 -18.69
C ARG A 25 -2.59 -19.38 -17.43
N GLU A 26 -1.33 -19.53 -17.07
CA GLU A 26 -0.93 -19.96 -15.74
C GLU A 26 -1.62 -18.98 -14.78
N LYS A 27 -2.79 -19.39 -14.28
CA LYS A 27 -3.30 -18.83 -13.04
C LYS A 27 -2.28 -19.28 -12.00
N CYS A 28 -1.29 -18.43 -11.73
CA CYS A 28 -0.51 -18.50 -10.49
C CYS A 28 -1.47 -18.18 -9.34
N LEU A 29 -2.37 -19.12 -9.05
CA LEU A 29 -3.03 -19.20 -7.76
C LEU A 29 -1.93 -19.74 -6.84
N TYR A 30 -1.23 -18.84 -6.16
CA TYR A 30 -0.42 -19.23 -5.03
C TYR A 30 -1.33 -20.02 -4.09
N SER A 31 -0.89 -21.21 -3.64
CA SER A 31 -1.60 -21.85 -2.54
C SER A 31 -1.56 -20.85 -1.38
N LEU A 32 -2.72 -20.58 -0.79
CA LEU A 32 -2.87 -19.63 0.31
C LEU A 32 -1.92 -19.97 1.48
N ASP A 33 -1.39 -21.20 1.51
CA ASP A 33 -0.49 -21.74 2.53
C ASP A 33 0.94 -21.17 2.46
N ASN A 34 1.30 -20.38 1.43
CA ASN A 34 2.64 -19.81 1.24
C ASN A 34 2.66 -18.27 1.23
N LEU A 35 1.62 -17.62 1.75
CA LEU A 35 1.56 -16.16 1.90
C LEU A 35 1.94 -15.74 3.32
N GLN A 36 2.62 -14.61 3.42
CA GLN A 36 2.75 -13.84 4.64
C GLN A 36 2.11 -12.48 4.46
N TYR A 37 1.62 -11.94 5.57
CA TYR A 37 0.93 -10.68 5.64
C TYR A 37 1.80 -9.65 6.35
N ILE A 38 2.03 -8.53 5.70
CA ILE A 38 2.82 -7.42 6.22
C ILE A 38 1.88 -6.27 6.53
N TYR A 39 1.81 -5.90 7.82
CA TYR A 39 1.12 -4.70 8.27
C TYR A 39 2.14 -3.59 8.48
N ALA A 40 1.92 -2.45 7.82
CA ALA A 40 2.83 -1.32 7.85
C ALA A 40 2.07 0.01 7.90
N ARG A 41 2.75 1.05 8.34
CA ARG A 41 2.23 2.41 8.46
C ARG A 41 3.04 3.37 7.62
N LEU A 42 2.39 4.04 6.68
CA LEU A 42 2.97 5.12 5.91
C LEU A 42 2.75 6.41 6.65
N CYS A 43 3.78 7.24 6.76
CA CYS A 43 3.72 8.48 7.52
C CYS A 43 4.32 9.62 6.70
N ILE A 44 3.61 10.75 6.66
CA ILE A 44 4.14 12.03 6.21
C ILE A 44 4.23 12.93 7.44
N ILE A 45 5.44 13.37 7.77
CA ILE A 45 5.71 14.37 8.82
C ILE A 45 5.93 15.71 8.15
N ASP A 46 5.33 16.75 8.73
CA ASP A 46 5.56 18.14 8.40
C ASP A 46 6.34 18.82 9.52
N PHE A 47 7.51 19.35 9.18
CA PHE A 47 8.37 20.07 10.11
C PHE A 47 8.05 21.56 10.22
N ASP A 48 7.34 22.13 9.22
CA ASP A 48 7.05 23.56 9.14
C ASP A 48 5.67 23.90 9.73
N GLY A 49 4.87 22.89 10.09
CA GLY A 49 3.56 23.04 10.73
C GLY A 49 2.45 23.54 9.79
N VAL A 50 2.67 23.49 8.48
CA VAL A 50 1.68 23.74 7.42
C VAL A 50 0.42 22.87 7.59
N LEU A 51 0.59 21.60 7.94
CA LEU A 51 -0.49 20.64 8.19
C LEU A 51 -1.36 21.00 9.39
N ASN A 52 -0.91 21.88 10.29
CA ASN A 52 -1.74 22.39 11.39
C ASN A 52 -2.72 23.48 10.92
N ALA A 53 -2.42 24.16 9.82
CA ALA A 53 -3.29 25.19 9.24
C ALA A 53 -4.32 24.63 8.25
N ILE A 54 -4.21 23.34 7.90
CA ILE A 54 -5.03 22.66 6.88
C ILE A 54 -6.02 21.71 7.56
N ASN A 55 -7.22 21.60 6.99
CA ASN A 55 -8.14 20.54 7.36
C ASN A 55 -7.60 19.17 6.92
N LYS A 56 -6.93 18.46 7.84
CA LYS A 56 -6.33 17.13 7.59
C LYS A 56 -7.33 16.12 7.03
N GLN A 57 -8.58 16.15 7.50
CA GLN A 57 -9.61 15.23 7.02
C GLN A 57 -9.94 15.49 5.56
N GLN A 58 -10.08 16.75 5.17
CA GLN A 58 -10.32 17.12 3.77
C GLN A 58 -9.13 16.76 2.87
N LEU A 59 -7.89 16.94 3.36
CA LEU A 59 -6.68 16.55 2.64
C LEU A 59 -6.57 15.03 2.48
N ILE A 60 -6.81 14.26 3.54
CA ILE A 60 -6.81 12.80 3.49
C ILE A 60 -7.89 12.27 2.55
N MET A 61 -9.07 12.90 2.54
CA MET A 61 -10.19 12.55 1.67
C MET A 61 -10.11 13.17 0.28
N SER A 62 -9.05 13.93 -0.03
CA SER A 62 -8.86 14.54 -1.36
C SER A 62 -8.58 13.50 -2.43
N LEU A 63 -7.99 12.37 -2.03
CA LEU A 63 -7.80 11.21 -2.89
C LEU A 63 -8.88 10.17 -2.61
N THR A 64 -9.43 9.59 -3.67
CA THR A 64 -10.28 8.41 -3.53
C THR A 64 -9.44 7.24 -3.00
N SER A 65 -10.08 6.29 -2.30
CA SER A 65 -9.39 5.09 -1.80
C SER A 65 -8.70 4.30 -2.92
N ILE A 66 -9.27 4.32 -4.13
CA ILE A 66 -8.70 3.66 -5.31
C ILE A 66 -7.41 4.37 -5.75
N GLU A 67 -7.44 5.70 -5.90
CA GLU A 67 -6.25 6.48 -6.29
C GLU A 67 -5.12 6.36 -5.26
N LEU A 68 -5.46 6.36 -3.98
CA LEU A 68 -4.50 6.16 -2.90
C LEU A 68 -3.83 4.77 -3.01
N CYS A 69 -4.63 3.71 -3.16
CA CYS A 69 -4.10 2.36 -3.33
C CYS A 69 -3.17 2.24 -4.54
N PHE A 70 -3.56 2.81 -5.69
CA PHE A 70 -2.71 2.80 -6.88
C PHE A 70 -1.41 3.58 -6.69
N THR A 71 -1.49 4.73 -6.03
CA THR A 71 -0.32 5.57 -5.76
C THR A 71 0.65 4.88 -4.82
N ILE A 72 0.16 4.26 -3.75
CA ILE A 72 0.99 3.49 -2.81
C ILE A 72 1.61 2.29 -3.50
N ARG A 73 0.83 1.53 -4.29
CA ARG A 73 1.34 0.39 -5.04
C ARG A 73 2.45 0.83 -5.99
N HIS A 74 2.24 1.91 -6.74
CA HIS A 74 3.23 2.43 -7.67
C HIS A 74 4.50 2.91 -6.94
N ALA A 75 4.36 3.57 -5.78
CA ALA A 75 5.50 3.97 -4.95
C ALA A 75 6.32 2.76 -4.45
N ILE A 76 5.65 1.69 -4.03
CA ILE A 76 6.30 0.43 -3.65
C ILE A 76 7.02 -0.17 -4.87
N ASP A 77 6.36 -0.23 -6.03
CA ASP A 77 6.92 -0.80 -7.26
C ASP A 77 8.17 -0.04 -7.74
N ILE A 78 8.16 1.30 -7.69
CA ILE A 78 9.33 2.14 -7.95
C ILE A 78 10.45 1.81 -6.99
N THR A 79 10.16 1.75 -5.68
CA THR A 79 11.18 1.49 -4.67
C THR A 79 11.81 0.11 -4.85
N ILE A 80 11.02 -0.90 -5.18
CA ILE A 80 11.50 -2.24 -5.52
C ILE A 80 12.42 -2.19 -6.74
N LYS A 81 12.00 -1.47 -7.80
CA LYS A 81 12.78 -1.33 -9.02
C LYS A 81 14.10 -0.61 -8.78
N ASP A 82 14.12 0.44 -7.96
CA ASP A 82 15.33 1.21 -7.68
C ASP A 82 16.31 0.43 -6.79
N LEU A 83 15.82 -0.33 -5.82
CA LEU A 83 16.68 -1.09 -4.90
C LEU A 83 17.20 -2.40 -5.50
N PHE A 84 16.38 -3.09 -6.28
CA PHE A 84 16.68 -4.45 -6.75
C PHE A 84 16.83 -4.55 -8.28
N GLY A 85 16.62 -3.46 -9.00
CA GLY A 85 16.65 -3.41 -10.46
C GLY A 85 15.38 -3.97 -11.11
N GLU A 86 15.34 -3.89 -12.44
CA GLU A 86 14.41 -4.68 -13.22
C GLU A 86 14.91 -6.13 -13.21
N PHE A 87 14.25 -7.01 -12.45
CA PHE A 87 14.53 -8.45 -12.47
C PHE A 87 14.19 -9.04 -13.86
N SER A 88 15.09 -8.84 -14.83
CA SER A 88 15.23 -9.52 -16.12
C SER A 88 13.98 -10.28 -16.63
N GLY A 89 12.90 -9.55 -16.93
CA GLY A 89 11.71 -10.07 -17.61
C GLY A 89 10.61 -10.71 -16.76
N LEU A 90 10.71 -10.71 -15.43
CA LEU A 90 9.60 -11.06 -14.52
C LEU A 90 8.99 -9.79 -13.93
N PRO A 91 7.65 -9.75 -13.70
CA PRO A 91 7.02 -8.58 -13.12
C PRO A 91 7.55 -8.38 -11.70
N ILE A 92 7.55 -7.11 -11.27
CA ILE A 92 7.77 -6.62 -9.91
C ILE A 92 7.41 -7.69 -8.86
N LEU A 93 8.22 -7.80 -7.79
CA LEU A 93 8.00 -8.75 -6.69
C LEU A 93 6.50 -8.93 -6.44
N HIS A 94 6.01 -10.16 -6.54
CA HIS A 94 4.58 -10.41 -6.42
C HIS A 94 4.12 -10.04 -5.00
N TYR A 95 3.13 -9.16 -4.90
CA TYR A 95 2.38 -8.84 -3.69
C TYR A 95 1.02 -8.26 -4.05
N ASP A 96 0.07 -8.37 -3.12
CA ASP A 96 -1.24 -7.73 -3.21
C ASP A 96 -1.45 -6.75 -2.05
N LEU A 97 -1.85 -5.53 -2.37
CA LEU A 97 -2.30 -4.54 -1.39
C LEU A 97 -3.75 -4.84 -1.02
N LEU A 98 -3.96 -5.45 0.15
CA LEU A 98 -5.27 -5.89 0.62
C LEU A 98 -6.07 -4.74 1.27
N PHE A 99 -5.37 -3.83 1.93
CA PHE A 99 -5.97 -2.75 2.69
C PHE A 99 -5.07 -1.52 2.65
N CYS A 100 -5.69 -0.36 2.49
CA CYS A 100 -5.10 0.94 2.73
C CYS A 100 -6.16 1.84 3.35
N HIS A 101 -5.86 2.37 4.54
CA HIS A 101 -6.80 3.22 5.25
C HIS A 101 -6.07 4.36 5.93
N PRO A 102 -6.59 5.59 5.84
CA PRO A 102 -6.06 6.70 6.63
C PRO A 102 -6.28 6.45 8.11
N ASP A 103 -5.26 6.70 8.92
CA ASP A 103 -5.44 6.66 10.36
C ASP A 103 -6.19 7.92 10.78
N MET A 104 -7.47 7.77 11.12
CA MET A 104 -8.23 8.84 11.76
C MET A 104 -7.88 8.89 13.25
N ASN A 105 -6.69 9.40 13.58
CA ASN A 105 -6.38 9.72 14.98
C ASN A 105 -7.03 11.04 15.38
N ASP A 106 -8.30 10.93 15.78
CA ASP A 106 -8.92 11.84 16.73
C ASP A 106 -8.32 11.55 18.12
N ASN A 107 -7.27 12.30 18.47
CA ASN A 107 -6.83 12.62 19.84
C ASN A 107 -6.56 11.53 20.91
N ASN A 108 -6.60 10.21 20.65
CA ASN A 108 -6.55 9.22 21.74
C ASN A 108 -5.38 8.20 21.77
N ASP A 109 -4.45 8.17 20.81
CA ASP A 109 -3.28 7.26 20.89
C ASP A 109 -2.04 7.92 21.51
N VAL A 110 -2.13 8.17 22.81
CA VAL A 110 -1.10 8.82 23.63
C VAL A 110 0.09 7.90 23.97
N ASN A 111 0.15 6.64 23.53
CA ASN A 111 1.16 5.71 24.08
C ASN A 111 2.28 5.24 23.14
N HIS A 112 2.24 5.51 21.83
CA HIS A 112 3.36 5.13 20.94
C HIS A 112 3.92 6.25 20.05
N GLN A 113 3.25 7.42 19.96
CA GLN A 113 3.78 8.58 19.23
C GLN A 113 4.60 9.55 20.12
N HIS A 114 4.73 9.30 21.42
CA HIS A 114 5.11 10.30 22.41
C HIS A 114 6.60 10.41 22.79
N GLN A 115 7.54 10.06 21.91
CA GLN A 115 8.97 10.32 22.20
C GLN A 115 9.74 11.12 21.15
N LEU A 116 9.19 11.40 19.97
CA LEU A 116 9.84 12.29 18.98
C LEU A 116 9.13 13.63 18.75
N THR A 117 7.84 13.76 19.09
CA THR A 117 7.01 14.93 18.71
C THR A 117 6.78 15.93 19.85
N ASN A 118 7.23 15.66 21.08
CA ASN A 118 6.98 16.54 22.21
C ASN A 118 7.84 17.83 22.24
N SER A 119 8.77 18.01 21.30
CA SER A 119 9.62 19.22 21.25
C SER A 119 9.53 20.01 19.95
N THR A 120 8.71 19.60 18.98
CA THR A 120 8.57 20.25 17.68
C THR A 120 7.08 20.37 17.36
N ASN A 121 6.65 21.47 16.75
CA ASN A 121 5.27 21.67 16.26
C ASN A 121 4.93 20.74 15.07
N ALA A 122 5.58 19.57 15.01
CA ALA A 122 5.52 18.65 13.90
C ALA A 122 4.19 17.91 13.90
N SER A 123 3.48 18.04 12.79
CA SER A 123 2.22 17.36 12.54
C SER A 123 2.42 16.26 11.52
N SER A 124 1.68 15.16 11.67
CA SER A 124 1.74 14.05 10.74
C SER A 124 0.38 13.69 10.15
N ILE A 125 0.42 13.03 9.00
CA ILE A 125 -0.66 12.24 8.43
C ILE A 125 -0.14 10.83 8.22
N SER A 126 -0.95 9.83 8.51
CA SER A 126 -0.56 8.44 8.34
C SER A 126 -1.65 7.57 7.75
N TRP A 127 -1.22 6.49 7.12
CA TRP A 127 -2.08 5.45 6.58
C TRP A 127 -1.57 4.09 7.01
N SER A 128 -2.50 3.23 7.40
CA SER A 128 -2.26 1.82 7.63
C SER A 128 -2.42 1.04 6.32
N ILE A 129 -1.46 0.17 5.99
CA ILE A 129 -1.54 -0.75 4.86
C ILE A 129 -1.35 -2.20 5.27
N LEU A 130 -1.93 -3.08 4.47
CA LEU A 130 -1.76 -4.53 4.59
C LEU A 130 -1.39 -5.12 3.23
N LEU A 131 -0.27 -5.83 3.18
CA LEU A 131 0.19 -6.54 2.00
C LEU A 131 0.07 -8.05 2.22
N ALA A 132 -0.36 -8.79 1.20
CA ALA A 132 -0.13 -10.22 1.10
C ALA A 132 1.05 -10.48 0.17
N VAL A 133 2.04 -11.21 0.66
CA VAL A 133 3.34 -11.39 -0.01
C VAL A 133 3.69 -12.88 0.01
N PRO A 134 4.08 -13.49 -1.13
CA PRO A 134 4.65 -14.83 -1.14
C PRO A 134 5.88 -14.89 -0.24
N TYR A 135 6.00 -15.95 0.56
CA TYR A 135 7.09 -16.13 1.54
C TYR A 135 8.48 -15.74 1.01
N ASN A 136 8.80 -16.16 -0.22
CA ASN A 136 10.11 -15.92 -0.87
C ASN A 136 10.42 -14.43 -1.15
N ASN A 137 9.42 -13.55 -1.11
CA ASN A 137 9.56 -12.13 -1.41
C ASN A 137 9.50 -11.25 -0.15
N VAL A 138 9.14 -11.81 1.01
CA VAL A 138 8.83 -11.04 2.23
C VAL A 138 9.99 -10.14 2.65
N GLU A 139 11.20 -10.68 2.75
CA GLU A 139 12.38 -9.91 3.16
C GLU A 139 12.65 -8.73 2.21
N LYS A 140 12.46 -8.93 0.90
CA LYS A 140 12.64 -7.89 -0.11
C LYS A 140 11.56 -6.82 -0.03
N ILE A 141 10.32 -7.19 0.25
CA ILE A 141 9.23 -6.23 0.46
C ILE A 141 9.45 -5.45 1.76
N ILE A 142 9.85 -6.09 2.86
CA ILE A 142 10.19 -5.40 4.12
C ILE A 142 11.31 -4.40 3.88
N ALA A 143 12.38 -4.81 3.18
CA ALA A 143 13.48 -3.94 2.83
C ALA A 143 13.01 -2.77 1.96
N ALA A 144 12.22 -3.03 0.91
CA ALA A 144 11.66 -1.98 0.07
C ALA A 144 10.88 -0.96 0.90
N LEU A 145 9.92 -1.41 1.71
CA LEU A 145 9.14 -0.54 2.59
C LEU A 145 10.04 0.27 3.53
N SER A 146 11.03 -0.37 4.16
CA SER A 146 11.92 0.30 5.13
C SER A 146 12.80 1.39 4.50
N PHE A 147 13.09 1.30 3.20
CA PHE A 147 13.87 2.30 2.46
C PHE A 147 13.00 3.30 1.69
N MET A 148 11.67 3.16 1.74
CA MET A 148 10.78 4.14 1.15
C MET A 148 10.95 5.49 1.85
N THR A 149 11.33 6.50 1.08
CA THR A 149 11.55 7.88 1.52
C THR A 149 11.01 8.84 0.48
N ASN A 150 11.13 10.16 0.67
CA ASN A 150 10.75 11.11 -0.39
C ASN A 150 11.42 10.76 -1.73
N GLU A 151 12.73 10.49 -1.70
CA GLU A 151 13.52 10.23 -2.91
C GLU A 151 13.26 8.84 -3.51
N LEU A 152 12.69 7.92 -2.72
CA LEU A 152 12.37 6.54 -3.10
C LEU A 152 10.87 6.29 -2.94
N GLY A 153 10.09 6.65 -3.96
CA GLY A 153 8.66 6.41 -4.07
C GLY A 153 7.75 7.37 -3.30
N GLY A 154 8.21 7.95 -2.19
CA GLY A 154 7.39 8.80 -1.31
C GLY A 154 6.97 10.15 -1.90
N LEU A 155 7.79 10.74 -2.78
CA LEU A 155 7.49 12.04 -3.38
C LEU A 155 6.23 12.03 -4.23
N GLU A 156 5.89 10.92 -4.88
CA GLU A 156 4.66 10.84 -5.67
C GLU A 156 3.41 10.97 -4.79
N LEU A 157 3.39 10.30 -3.63
CA LEU A 157 2.29 10.38 -2.68
C LEU A 157 2.17 11.80 -2.12
N ILE A 158 3.29 12.43 -1.74
CA ILE A 158 3.33 13.83 -1.29
C ILE A 158 2.78 14.74 -2.39
N ASN A 159 3.28 14.63 -3.62
CA ASN A 159 2.83 15.46 -4.73
C ASN A 159 1.33 15.32 -4.95
N LYS A 160 0.78 14.11 -5.01
CA LYS A 160 -0.67 13.93 -5.24
C LYS A 160 -1.54 14.50 -4.14
N LEU A 161 -1.11 14.41 -2.88
CA LEU A 161 -1.87 14.95 -1.75
C LEU A 161 -1.81 16.48 -1.71
N PHE A 162 -0.66 17.07 -2.00
CA PHE A 162 -0.40 18.50 -1.80
C PHE A 162 -0.39 19.33 -3.10
N GLU A 163 -0.53 18.71 -4.27
CA GLU A 163 -0.62 19.37 -5.58
C GLU A 163 -1.66 20.51 -5.59
N PRO A 164 -2.87 20.35 -5.01
CA PRO A 164 -3.86 21.43 -4.98
C PRO A 164 -3.45 22.65 -4.13
N MET A 165 -2.46 22.50 -3.25
CA MET A 165 -2.07 23.53 -2.27
C MET A 165 -0.81 24.30 -2.66
N HIS A 166 -0.15 23.95 -3.77
CA HIS A 166 1.08 24.59 -4.25
C HIS A 166 2.15 24.76 -3.16
N LEU A 167 2.26 23.78 -2.26
CA LEU A 167 3.18 23.83 -1.13
C LEU A 167 4.60 23.45 -1.58
N ASN A 168 5.60 24.00 -0.88
CA ASN A 168 6.98 23.58 -1.07
C ASN A 168 7.17 22.22 -0.38
N ASN A 169 7.33 21.15 -1.17
CA ASN A 169 7.38 19.79 -0.67
C ASN A 169 8.64 19.45 0.16
N ASN A 170 9.61 20.38 0.23
CA ASN A 170 10.85 20.19 0.98
C ASN A 170 10.65 20.09 2.50
N SER A 171 9.52 20.58 3.03
CA SER A 171 9.19 20.53 4.46
C SER A 171 8.58 19.21 4.91
N PHE A 172 8.12 18.39 3.97
CA PHE A 172 7.52 17.09 4.25
C PHE A 172 8.57 15.99 4.21
N LYS A 173 8.51 15.06 5.16
CA LYS A 173 9.29 13.80 5.11
C LYS A 173 8.34 12.63 5.16
N PHE A 174 8.57 11.69 4.27
CA PHE A 174 7.86 10.44 4.15
C PHE A 174 8.74 9.28 4.60
N TYR A 175 8.13 8.36 5.33
CA TYR A 175 8.73 7.09 5.73
C TYR A 175 7.64 6.04 5.95
N VAL A 176 8.06 4.78 6.03
CA VAL A 176 7.17 3.66 6.30
C VAL A 176 7.70 2.85 7.48
N ASP A 177 6.84 2.61 8.46
CA ASP A 177 7.12 1.73 9.59
C ASP A 177 6.48 0.36 9.33
N VAL A 178 7.29 -0.70 9.25
CA VAL A 178 6.78 -2.08 9.23
C VAL A 178 6.45 -2.49 10.67
N ILE A 179 5.16 -2.63 10.97
CA ILE A 179 4.67 -2.88 12.34
C ILE A 179 4.74 -4.36 12.66
N SER A 180 4.29 -5.22 11.75
CA SER A 180 4.26 -6.66 11.99
C SER A 180 4.24 -7.46 10.70
N VAL A 181 4.78 -8.67 10.78
CA VAL A 181 4.72 -9.67 9.71
C VAL A 181 4.16 -10.95 10.31
N SER A 182 3.20 -11.57 9.64
CA SER A 182 2.56 -12.78 10.12
C SER A 182 2.24 -13.76 9.00
N ASP A 183 2.20 -15.03 9.32
CA ASP A 183 1.68 -16.10 8.47
C ASP A 183 0.14 -16.11 8.39
N SER A 184 -0.55 -15.32 9.22
CA SER A 184 -2.00 -15.27 9.26
C SER A 184 -2.54 -13.86 9.45
N LEU A 185 -3.61 -13.53 8.72
CA LEU A 185 -4.36 -12.28 8.89
C LEU A 185 -4.89 -12.10 10.31
N PHE A 186 -5.19 -13.20 11.01
CA PHE A 186 -5.78 -13.17 12.35
C PHE A 186 -4.77 -12.90 13.46
N ASN A 187 -3.47 -13.02 13.16
CA ASN A 187 -2.39 -12.80 14.10
C ASN A 187 -1.81 -11.37 14.01
N LEU A 188 -2.35 -10.53 13.12
CA LEU A 188 -1.91 -9.16 12.97
C LEU A 188 -2.49 -8.26 14.07
N PRO A 189 -1.68 -7.33 14.62
CA PRO A 189 -2.16 -6.35 15.56
C PRO A 189 -3.20 -5.45 14.89
N CYS A 190 -4.44 -5.55 15.36
CA CYS A 190 -5.50 -4.57 15.16
C CYS A 190 -5.72 -4.12 13.71
N ILE A 191 -6.11 -5.04 12.81
CA ILE A 191 -6.90 -4.61 11.63
C ILE A 191 -8.16 -3.95 12.20
N PRO A 192 -8.45 -2.66 11.90
CA PRO A 192 -9.66 -2.02 12.41
C PRO A 192 -10.88 -2.85 11.99
N MET A 193 -11.49 -3.56 12.94
CA MET A 193 -12.74 -4.25 12.69
C MET A 193 -13.84 -3.20 12.70
N TYR A 194 -14.28 -2.79 11.51
CA TYR A 194 -15.44 -1.93 11.39
C TYR A 194 -16.66 -2.64 11.96
N LYS A 195 -17.37 -1.99 12.90
CA LYS A 195 -18.75 -2.35 13.20
C LYS A 195 -19.60 -2.02 11.98
N SER A 196 -20.30 -3.04 11.48
CA SER A 196 -21.31 -2.93 10.43
C SER A 196 -22.47 -2.05 10.86
#